data_AF-A0A9D1M1V7-F1
#
_entry.id   AF-A0A9D1M1V7-F1
#
_cell.length_a   1.000
_cell.length_b   1.000
_cell.length_c   1.000
_cell.angle_alpha   90.00
_cell.angle_beta   90.00
_cell.angle_gamma   90.00
#
_symmetry.space_group_name_H-M   'P 1'
#
loop_
_entity.id
_entity.type
_entity.pdbx_description
1 polymer ?
#
loop_
_entity_poly.entity_id
_entity_poly.type
_entity_poly.pdbx_seq_one_letter_code
_entity_poly.pdbx_strand_id
1 'polypeptide(L)'
;MVSQEYREAIAETLDILEHTQETDVNKIPKSFMDFLKENTSKTYKPKLDYSKRIRDMGLKNKTIGILSIINKKYWCNDEERKVFKEKLKQNEIKYQKELSEKYNTNKLFKNKELSKMANTNVTDLTECIEQRWYQKIFEKILKIFRKN
;
A
#
# COMPACT_ATOMS: atom_id res chain seq x y z
N MET A 1 -5.82 -13.54 13.52
CA MET A 1 -6.97 -14.02 12.72
C MET A 1 -6.98 -13.29 11.39
N VAL A 2 -7.21 -13.98 10.26
CA VAL A 2 -7.30 -13.34 8.92
C VAL A 2 -8.50 -12.40 8.85
N SER A 3 -8.31 -11.18 8.34
CA SER A 3 -9.38 -10.17 8.24
C SER A 3 -10.45 -10.58 7.24
N GLN A 4 -11.68 -10.09 7.42
CA GLN A 4 -12.79 -10.41 6.52
C GLN A 4 -12.47 -10.12 5.04
N GLU A 5 -11.85 -8.97 4.76
CA GLU A 5 -11.42 -8.61 3.40
C GLU A 5 -10.48 -9.67 2.78
N TYR A 6 -9.55 -10.21 3.55
CA TYR A 6 -8.66 -11.28 3.07
C TYR A 6 -9.42 -12.60 2.92
N ARG A 7 -10.37 -12.92 3.82
CA ARG A 7 -11.18 -14.15 3.69
C ARG A 7 -12.00 -14.15 2.40
N GLU A 8 -12.60 -13.01 2.04
CA GLU A 8 -13.35 -12.86 0.78
C GLU A 8 -12.43 -12.90 -0.44
N ALA A 9 -11.26 -12.26 -0.35
CA ALA A 9 -10.27 -12.30 -1.42
C ALA A 9 -9.70 -13.71 -1.66
N ILE A 10 -9.52 -14.47 -0.59
CA ILE A 10 -9.14 -15.88 -0.67
C ILE A 10 -10.25 -16.68 -1.36
N ALA A 11 -11.53 -16.40 -1.09
CA ALA A 11 -12.63 -17.06 -1.78
C ALA A 11 -12.59 -16.79 -3.29
N GLU A 12 -12.40 -15.54 -3.72
CA GLU A 12 -12.21 -15.21 -5.15
C GLU A 12 -10.98 -15.90 -5.74
N THR A 13 -9.88 -15.98 -4.98
CA THR A 13 -8.67 -16.67 -5.42
C THR A 13 -8.94 -18.16 -5.66
N LEU A 14 -9.61 -18.83 -4.73
CA LEU A 14 -9.94 -20.25 -4.85
C LEU A 14 -10.86 -20.52 -6.05
N ASP A 15 -11.88 -19.67 -6.25
CA ASP A 15 -12.80 -19.73 -7.41
C ASP A 15 -12.02 -19.61 -8.74
N ILE A 16 -11.08 -18.67 -8.82
CA ILE A 16 -10.20 -18.52 -9.99
C ILE A 16 -9.31 -19.75 -10.20
N LEU A 17 -8.73 -20.30 -9.13
CA LEU A 17 -7.88 -21.49 -9.22
C LEU A 17 -8.66 -22.72 -9.68
N GLU A 18 -9.93 -22.86 -9.29
CA GLU A 18 -10.82 -23.93 -9.76
C GLU A 18 -11.07 -23.87 -11.28
N HIS A 19 -11.01 -22.66 -11.87
CA HIS A 19 -11.15 -22.42 -13.30
C HIS A 19 -9.80 -22.27 -14.03
N THR A 20 -8.69 -22.55 -13.34
CA THR A 20 -7.34 -22.52 -13.91
C THR A 20 -6.93 -23.93 -14.36
N GLN A 21 -6.05 -24.04 -15.36
CA GLN A 21 -5.53 -25.34 -15.80
C GLN A 21 -4.90 -26.10 -14.63
N GLU A 22 -5.24 -27.38 -14.50
CA GLU A 22 -4.78 -28.22 -13.39
C GLU A 22 -3.24 -28.27 -13.32
N THR A 23 -2.56 -28.28 -14.47
CA THR A 23 -1.10 -28.24 -14.58
C THR A 23 -0.48 -27.02 -13.89
N ASP A 24 -1.14 -25.87 -13.92
CA ASP A 24 -0.69 -24.66 -13.26
C ASP A 24 -1.07 -24.64 -11.77
N VAL A 25 -2.25 -25.16 -11.43
CA VAL A 25 -2.68 -25.30 -10.03
C VAL A 25 -1.77 -26.25 -9.26
N ASN A 26 -1.35 -27.35 -9.90
CA ASN A 26 -0.47 -28.36 -9.31
C ASN A 26 0.95 -27.85 -9.01
N LYS A 27 1.36 -26.70 -9.57
CA LYS A 27 2.62 -26.03 -9.20
C LYS A 27 2.55 -25.34 -7.83
N ILE A 28 1.35 -25.12 -7.29
CA ILE A 28 1.14 -24.47 -6.01
C ILE A 28 1.34 -25.49 -4.87
N PRO A 29 2.20 -25.22 -3.87
CA PRO A 29 2.42 -26.12 -2.75
C PRO A 29 1.13 -26.39 -1.99
N LYS A 30 0.91 -27.67 -1.64
CA LYS A 30 -0.27 -28.12 -0.90
C LYS A 30 -0.50 -27.31 0.39
N SER A 31 0.57 -27.02 1.14
CA SER A 31 0.48 -26.21 2.38
C SER A 31 -0.07 -24.81 2.15
N PHE A 32 0.25 -24.18 1.02
CA PHE A 32 -0.31 -22.88 0.66
C PHE A 32 -1.78 -23.00 0.25
N MET A 33 -2.14 -24.05 -0.48
CA MET A 33 -3.54 -24.32 -0.80
C MET A 33 -4.41 -24.62 0.42
N ASP A 34 -3.90 -25.40 1.36
CA ASP A 34 -4.59 -25.72 2.61
C ASP A 34 -4.79 -24.44 3.44
N PHE A 35 -3.76 -23.59 3.53
CA PHE A 35 -3.89 -22.27 4.17
C PHE A 35 -5.03 -21.42 3.56
N LEU A 36 -5.15 -21.38 2.23
CA LEU A 36 -6.24 -20.65 1.57
C LEU A 36 -7.60 -21.28 1.92
N LYS A 37 -7.73 -22.60 1.82
CA LYS A 37 -8.99 -23.31 2.14
C LYS A 37 -9.45 -23.11 3.58
N GLU A 38 -8.52 -23.11 4.54
CA GLU A 38 -8.82 -22.90 5.97
C GLU A 38 -9.23 -21.46 6.29
N ASN A 39 -8.70 -20.49 5.54
CA ASN A 39 -8.89 -19.07 5.80
C ASN A 39 -9.88 -18.39 4.85
N THR A 40 -10.50 -19.13 3.93
CA THR A 40 -11.54 -18.58 3.04
C THR A 40 -12.80 -18.15 3.81
N SER A 41 -13.56 -17.23 3.22
CA SER A 41 -14.88 -16.85 3.75
C SER A 41 -15.88 -17.99 3.53
N LYS A 42 -16.65 -18.32 4.58
CA LYS A 42 -17.72 -19.34 4.50
C LYS A 42 -19.05 -18.78 3.97
N THR A 43 -19.20 -17.45 4.00
CA THR A 43 -20.47 -16.78 3.69
C THR A 43 -20.43 -16.02 2.37
N TYR A 44 -19.26 -15.56 1.95
CA TYR A 44 -19.08 -14.87 0.68
C TYR A 44 -18.97 -15.88 -0.46
N LYS A 45 -19.79 -15.67 -1.50
CA LYS A 45 -19.76 -16.47 -2.73
C LYS A 45 -19.28 -15.57 -3.86
N PRO A 46 -18.09 -15.82 -4.43
CA PRO A 46 -17.60 -15.11 -5.61
C PRO A 46 -18.62 -15.18 -6.75
N LYS A 47 -18.74 -14.10 -7.51
CA LYS A 47 -19.55 -14.02 -8.72
C LYS A 47 -18.68 -13.46 -9.84
N LEU A 48 -17.76 -14.28 -10.32
CA LEU A 48 -16.80 -13.90 -11.35
C LEU A 48 -17.33 -14.25 -12.74
N ASP A 49 -17.09 -13.35 -13.69
CA ASP A 49 -17.51 -13.50 -15.07
C ASP A 49 -16.32 -13.96 -15.92
N TYR A 50 -16.21 -15.28 -16.11
CA TYR A 50 -15.11 -15.91 -16.85
C TYR A 50 -15.15 -15.68 -18.36
N SER A 51 -16.19 -15.01 -18.89
CA SER A 51 -16.17 -14.51 -20.27
C SER A 51 -15.25 -13.29 -20.44
N LYS A 52 -14.90 -12.62 -19.33
CA LYS A 52 -14.02 -11.43 -19.32
C LYS A 52 -12.58 -11.81 -19.04
N ARG A 53 -11.67 -10.88 -19.36
CA ARG A 53 -10.27 -10.97 -18.95
C ARG A 53 -10.15 -10.72 -17.45
N ILE A 54 -9.15 -11.31 -16.79
CA ILE A 54 -8.89 -11.17 -15.35
C ILE A 54 -8.93 -9.71 -14.86
N ARG A 55 -8.39 -8.77 -15.65
CA ARG A 55 -8.36 -7.35 -15.28
C ARG A 55 -9.76 -6.72 -15.20
N ASP A 56 -10.71 -7.26 -15.94
CA ASP A 56 -12.05 -6.71 -16.14
C ASP A 56 -13.12 -7.47 -15.34
N MET A 57 -12.71 -8.46 -14.52
CA MET A 57 -13.59 -9.25 -13.65
C MET A 57 -14.01 -8.50 -12.38
N GLY A 58 -13.45 -7.31 -12.10
CA GLY A 58 -13.78 -6.53 -10.90
C GLY A 58 -13.26 -7.15 -9.61
N LEU A 59 -12.09 -7.80 -9.64
CA LEU A 59 -11.48 -8.48 -8.50
C LEU A 59 -11.17 -7.51 -7.35
N LYS A 60 -11.28 -7.97 -6.10
CA LYS A 60 -10.82 -7.20 -4.95
C LYS A 60 -9.31 -7.00 -5.04
N ASN A 61 -8.82 -5.84 -4.58
CA ASN A 61 -7.38 -5.54 -4.54
C ASN A 61 -6.56 -6.61 -3.80
N LYS A 62 -7.12 -7.18 -2.74
CA LYS A 62 -6.48 -8.26 -1.98
C LYS A 62 -6.38 -9.56 -2.80
N THR A 63 -7.39 -9.88 -3.62
CA THR A 63 -7.38 -11.03 -4.55
C THR A 63 -6.26 -10.87 -5.56
N ILE A 64 -6.15 -9.68 -6.17
CA ILE A 64 -5.05 -9.35 -7.09
C ILE A 64 -3.69 -9.53 -6.39
N GLY A 65 -3.58 -9.13 -5.13
CA GLY A 65 -2.38 -9.35 -4.32
C GLY A 65 -2.02 -10.82 -4.13
N ILE A 66 -2.99 -11.67 -3.79
CA ILE A 66 -2.77 -13.11 -3.61
C ILE A 66 -2.39 -13.78 -4.94
N LEU A 67 -3.11 -13.49 -6.03
CA LEU A 67 -2.79 -13.99 -7.37
C LEU A 67 -1.41 -13.52 -7.84
N SER A 68 -1.00 -12.30 -7.50
CA SER A 68 0.34 -11.79 -7.79
C SER A 68 1.43 -12.60 -7.07
N ILE A 69 1.16 -13.06 -5.84
CA ILE A 69 2.08 -13.95 -5.10
C ILE A 69 2.16 -15.30 -5.80
N ILE A 70 1.01 -15.89 -6.16
CA ILE A 70 0.95 -17.18 -6.87
C ILE A 70 1.71 -17.10 -8.19
N ASN A 71 1.39 -16.10 -9.00
CA ASN A 71 2.04 -15.88 -10.29
C ASN A 71 3.56 -15.73 -10.13
N LYS A 72 3.99 -14.81 -9.25
CA LYS A 72 5.42 -14.58 -8.99
C LYS A 72 6.14 -15.80 -8.45
N LYS A 73 5.52 -16.63 -7.59
CA LYS A 73 6.19 -17.74 -6.91
C LYS A 73 6.19 -19.02 -7.74
N TYR A 74 5.08 -19.35 -8.37
CA TYR A 74 4.80 -20.70 -8.89
C TYR A 74 4.58 -20.75 -10.40
N TRP A 75 4.11 -19.67 -11.04
CA TRP A 75 3.80 -19.69 -12.48
C TRP A 75 4.89 -19.05 -13.34
N CYS A 76 5.53 -17.98 -12.87
CA CYS A 76 6.56 -17.29 -13.66
C CYS A 76 7.87 -18.08 -13.71
N ASN A 77 8.45 -18.13 -14.92
CA ASN A 77 9.87 -18.43 -15.12
C ASN A 77 10.75 -17.23 -14.68
N ASP A 78 12.07 -17.38 -14.79
CA ASP A 78 13.01 -16.38 -14.29
C ASP A 78 12.99 -15.06 -15.08
N GLU A 79 12.79 -15.13 -16.40
CA GLU A 79 12.64 -13.97 -17.28
C GLU A 79 11.37 -13.19 -16.94
N GLU A 80 10.23 -13.87 -16.87
CA GLU A 80 8.94 -13.29 -16.48
C GLU A 80 9.00 -12.67 -15.08
N ARG A 81 9.70 -13.33 -14.15
CA ARG A 81 9.90 -12.83 -12.79
C ARG A 81 10.74 -11.55 -12.77
N LYS A 82 11.73 -11.40 -13.65
CA LYS A 82 12.49 -10.15 -13.82
C LYS A 82 11.59 -9.03 -14.34
N VAL A 83 10.82 -9.30 -15.40
CA VAL A 83 9.87 -8.33 -15.98
C VAL A 83 8.84 -7.88 -14.94
N PHE A 84 8.30 -8.83 -14.18
CA PHE A 84 7.34 -8.56 -13.11
C PHE A 84 7.94 -7.65 -12.02
N LYS A 85 9.17 -7.92 -11.57
CA LYS A 85 9.88 -7.09 -10.58
C LYS A 85 10.10 -5.68 -11.09
N GLU A 86 10.50 -5.53 -12.35
CA GLU A 86 10.72 -4.21 -12.95
C GLU A 86 9.40 -3.43 -13.01
N LYS A 87 8.30 -4.08 -13.42
CA LYS A 87 6.96 -3.46 -13.42
C LYS A 87 6.55 -2.96 -12.04
N LEU A 88 6.77 -3.77 -10.99
CA LEU A 88 6.49 -3.36 -9.61
C LEU A 88 7.33 -2.14 -9.20
N LYS A 89 8.62 -2.13 -9.54
CA LYS A 89 9.50 -1.00 -9.25
C LYS A 89 9.03 0.28 -9.94
N GLN A 90 8.64 0.21 -11.21
CA GLN A 90 8.14 1.35 -11.96
C GLN A 90 6.81 1.88 -11.39
N ASN A 91 5.92 0.98 -10.98
CA ASN A 91 4.67 1.36 -10.32
C ASN A 91 4.92 2.09 -9.00
N GLU A 92 5.87 1.60 -8.19
CA GLU A 92 6.25 2.25 -6.93
C GLU A 92 6.86 3.64 -7.16
N ILE A 93 7.78 3.77 -8.12
CA ILE A 93 8.36 5.07 -8.49
C ILE A 93 7.26 6.06 -8.89
N LYS A 94 6.31 5.61 -9.72
CA LYS A 94 5.18 6.44 -10.15
C LYS A 94 4.32 6.87 -8.96
N TYR A 95 3.97 5.93 -8.08
CA TYR A 95 3.17 6.20 -6.88
C TYR A 95 3.87 7.20 -5.94
N GLN A 96 5.17 7.04 -5.70
CA GLN A 96 5.95 7.98 -4.88
C GLN A 96 6.04 9.37 -5.52
N LYS A 97 6.14 9.45 -6.85
CA LYS A 97 6.09 10.73 -7.56
C LYS A 97 4.73 11.41 -7.40
N GLU A 98 3.63 10.68 -7.56
CA GLU A 98 2.27 11.19 -7.36
C GLU A 98 2.06 11.69 -5.91
N LEU A 99 2.55 10.95 -4.91
CA LEU A 99 2.54 11.38 -3.51
C LEU A 99 3.38 12.64 -3.30
N SER A 100 4.59 12.67 -3.83
CA SER A 100 5.50 13.82 -3.72
C SER A 100 4.88 15.07 -4.34
N GLU A 101 4.21 14.96 -5.48
CA GLU A 101 3.51 16.07 -6.13
C GLU A 101 2.30 16.55 -5.31
N LYS A 102 1.49 15.62 -4.79
CA LYS A 102 0.29 15.91 -4.00
C LYS A 102 0.60 16.56 -2.65
N TYR A 103 1.69 16.14 -1.99
CA TYR A 103 2.07 16.59 -0.65
C TYR A 103 3.33 17.47 -0.66
N ASN A 104 3.69 18.06 -1.80
CA ASN A 104 4.86 18.92 -1.91
C ASN A 104 4.70 20.17 -1.02
N THR A 105 5.39 20.17 0.12
CA THR A 105 5.37 21.25 1.10
C THR A 105 5.86 22.57 0.51
N ASN A 106 6.83 22.55 -0.41
CA ASN A 106 7.32 23.77 -1.05
C ASN A 106 6.23 24.49 -1.86
N LYS A 107 5.23 23.77 -2.41
CA LYS A 107 4.05 24.38 -3.04
C LYS A 107 3.03 24.88 -2.01
N LEU A 108 2.87 24.18 -0.88
CA LEU A 108 1.96 24.55 0.20
C LEU A 108 2.44 25.78 1.00
N PHE A 109 3.74 26.01 1.11
CA PHE A 109 4.32 27.11 1.89
C PHE A 109 4.80 28.31 1.04
N LYS A 110 5.06 28.16 -0.27
CA LYS A 110 5.44 29.31 -1.13
C LYS A 110 4.38 30.40 -1.22
N ASN A 111 3.09 30.06 -1.12
CA ASN A 111 2.02 31.06 -1.11
C ASN A 111 1.99 31.92 0.17
N LYS A 112 2.64 31.47 1.26
CA LYS A 112 2.73 32.23 2.51
C LYS A 112 3.90 33.22 2.53
N GLU A 113 4.95 32.99 1.75
CA GLU A 113 6.09 33.90 1.68
C GLU A 113 5.84 35.07 0.73
N LEU A 114 5.14 34.84 -0.39
CA LEU A 114 4.76 35.91 -1.32
C LEU A 114 3.79 36.93 -0.69
N SER A 115 2.92 36.52 0.23
CA SER A 115 2.02 37.44 0.95
C SER A 115 2.72 38.25 2.06
N LYS A 116 3.91 37.84 2.50
CA LYS A 116 4.71 38.57 3.50
C LYS A 116 5.66 39.59 2.86
N MET A 117 6.18 39.31 1.66
CA MET A 117 7.07 40.24 0.95
C MET A 117 6.35 41.49 0.41
N ALA A 118 5.02 41.46 0.22
CA ALA A 118 4.25 42.64 -0.19
C ALA A 118 3.98 43.65 0.94
N ASN A 119 4.23 43.29 2.21
CA ASN A 119 3.94 44.12 3.38
C ASN A 119 5.19 44.41 4.23
N THR A 120 6.33 44.70 3.60
CA THR A 120 7.50 45.20 4.34
C THR A 120 7.68 46.69 4.10
N ASN A 121 6.92 47.50 4.85
CA ASN A 121 7.43 48.78 5.31
C ASN A 121 8.12 48.53 6.65
N VAL A 122 9.38 48.96 6.69
CA VAL A 122 10.39 48.85 7.75
C VAL A 122 9.87 49.22 9.14
N THR A 123 10.02 48.32 10.14
CA THR A 123 10.66 48.63 11.45
C THR A 123 10.78 47.39 12.35
N ASP A 124 11.85 47.40 13.15
CA ASP A 124 12.24 46.55 14.28
C ASP A 124 12.78 45.12 14.05
N LEU A 125 14.12 45.07 14.06
CA LEU A 125 14.92 44.00 14.64
C LEU A 125 14.51 43.78 16.10
N THR A 126 13.66 42.80 16.37
CA THR A 126 13.61 42.15 17.68
C THR A 126 13.85 40.67 17.50
N GLU A 127 14.98 40.22 18.05
CA GLU A 127 15.40 38.83 18.10
C GLU A 127 14.42 38.06 18.99
N CYS A 128 13.35 37.52 18.39
CA CYS A 128 12.40 36.66 19.09
C CYS A 128 12.74 35.20 18.76
N ILE A 129 13.68 34.63 19.52
CA ILE A 129 13.82 33.17 19.56
C ILE A 129 12.63 32.65 20.36
N GLU A 130 11.48 32.48 19.69
CA GLU A 130 10.33 31.79 20.29
C GLU A 130 10.74 30.37 20.63
N GLN A 131 10.73 30.04 21.92
CA GLN A 131 10.88 28.67 22.38
C GLN A 131 9.84 27.80 21.68
N ARG A 132 10.33 26.92 20.81
CA ARG A 132 9.47 26.09 19.97
C ARG A 132 8.64 25.21 20.88
N TRP A 133 7.34 25.09 20.60
CA TRP A 133 6.36 24.36 21.41
C TRP A 133 6.83 22.95 21.81
N TYR A 134 7.64 22.30 20.98
CA TYR A 134 8.21 20.99 21.24
C TYR A 134 9.27 20.97 22.35
N GLN A 135 9.94 22.08 22.67
CA GLN A 135 10.88 22.16 23.80
C GLN A 135 10.14 22.00 25.14
N LYS A 136 8.95 22.62 25.25
CA LYS A 136 8.06 22.47 26.43
C LYS A 136 7.52 21.04 26.57
N ILE A 137 7.31 20.34 25.45
CA ILE A 137 6.89 18.94 25.44
C ILE A 137 8.04 18.02 25.83
N PHE A 138 9.24 18.28 25.30
CA PHE A 138 10.43 17.48 25.59
C PHE A 138 10.80 17.54 27.08
N GLU A 139 10.71 18.71 27.72
CA GLU A 139 10.93 18.84 29.16
C GLU A 139 9.89 18.07 30.01
N LYS A 140 8.62 18.03 29.58
CA LYS A 140 7.59 17.23 30.26
C LYS A 140 7.86 15.74 30.13
N ILE A 141 8.32 15.29 28.96
CA ILE A 141 8.68 13.89 28.70
C ILE A 141 9.90 13.50 29.57
N LEU A 142 10.94 14.33 29.63
CA LEU A 142 12.14 14.08 30.45
C LEU A 142 11.83 13.99 31.96
N LYS A 143 10.83 14.73 32.46
CA LYS A 143 10.40 14.64 33.88
C LYS A 143 9.74 13.31 34.22
N ILE A 144 9.15 12.61 33.24
CA ILE A 144 8.55 11.29 33.43
C ILE A 144 9.63 10.20 33.53
N PHE A 145 10.70 10.31 32.73
CA PHE A 145 11.83 9.37 32.76
C PHE A 145 12.84 9.60 33.89
N ARG A 146 12.73 10.72 34.61
CA ARG A 146 13.52 10.99 35.82
C ARG A 146 12.90 10.42 37.09
N LYS A 147 11.76 9.75 37.00
CA LYS A 147 11.14 9.02 38.12
C LYS A 147 11.10 7.52 37.80
N ASN A 148 12.27 6.91 37.85
CA ASN A 148 12.55 5.54 38.23
C ASN A 148 13.96 5.50 38.80
#